data_AF-A0A3L7ZUA8-F1
#
_entry.id   AF-A0A3L7ZUA8-F1
#
_cell.length_a   1.000
_cell.length_b   1.000
_cell.length_c   1.000
_cell.angle_alpha   90.00
_cell.angle_beta   90.00
_cell.angle_gamma   90.00
#
_symmetry.space_group_name_H-M   'P 1'
#
loop_
_entity.id
_entity.type
_entity.pdbx_description
1 polymer ?
#
loop_
_entity_poly.entity_id
_entity_poly.type
_entity_poly.pdbx_seq_one_letter_code
_entity_poly.pdbx_strand_id
1 'polypeptide(L)'
;MMKENRSDLLHTLTERLKAIDYNKLPISDYNKRYIGNLKPALSYFMHIYADCLQRGLQAIQTPISDVTLIDYGGGTGFLSILAKSMGIGQVIYIDLNPSSVETIQLLKQIIGTGPDIILHGNSDVLANWCAGNKVCPQLLIATDLIEHVYDLSLFFKDLIHINNSMYLLFTTASTPFNPYVQQRLHKMMIGCENGSLESPNYYTLREQFITKLCPDFSQEEVETWARQTRGLTYPDIQKVIEEKSLPIPEDPYNTCDPATGNWTERILPIQTYEDLLAPYQFKLKVEKGFYNADRNNPILSLICKSINALIRNSGSFGFLLAPFIILSCGKERANAV
;
A
#
# COMPACT_ATOMS: atom_id res chain seq x y z
N MET A 1 -4.06 4.54 -32.44
CA MET A 1 -3.95 3.06 -32.35
C MET A 1 -3.58 2.51 -30.97
N MET A 2 -2.35 2.59 -30.43
CA MET A 2 -2.05 1.96 -29.11
C MET A 2 -2.73 2.62 -27.89
N LYS A 3 -2.98 3.94 -27.90
CA LYS A 3 -3.65 4.64 -26.79
C LYS A 3 -5.16 4.38 -26.74
N GLU A 4 -5.84 4.39 -27.89
CA GLU A 4 -7.28 4.11 -28.00
C GLU A 4 -7.61 2.69 -27.52
N ASN A 5 -6.84 1.70 -27.97
CA ASN A 5 -7.03 0.30 -27.58
C ASN A 5 -6.84 0.07 -26.05
N ARG A 6 -5.99 0.87 -25.38
CA ARG A 6 -5.79 0.81 -23.92
C ARG A 6 -6.93 1.46 -23.14
N SER A 7 -7.46 2.58 -23.63
CA SER A 7 -8.62 3.24 -23.02
C SER A 7 -9.86 2.34 -23.10
N ASP A 8 -10.08 1.72 -24.26
CA ASP A 8 -11.20 0.80 -24.47
C ASP A 8 -11.05 -0.47 -23.63
N LEU A 9 -9.84 -1.01 -23.51
CA LEU A 9 -9.55 -2.14 -22.61
C LEU A 9 -9.86 -1.80 -21.15
N LEU A 10 -9.37 -0.64 -20.67
CA LEU A 10 -9.57 -0.20 -19.30
C LEU A 10 -11.06 -0.05 -18.99
N HIS A 11 -11.80 0.62 -19.88
CA HIS A 11 -13.25 0.79 -19.76
C HIS A 11 -13.97 -0.57 -19.76
N THR A 12 -13.71 -1.41 -20.76
CA THR A 12 -14.34 -2.73 -20.91
C THR A 12 -14.09 -3.61 -19.69
N LEU A 13 -12.85 -3.69 -19.22
CA LEU A 13 -12.50 -4.48 -18.04
C LEU A 13 -13.18 -3.92 -16.77
N THR A 14 -13.19 -2.60 -16.61
CA THR A 14 -13.85 -1.94 -15.48
C THR A 14 -15.33 -2.29 -15.44
N GLU A 15 -16.04 -2.22 -16.57
CA GLU A 15 -17.46 -2.57 -16.63
C GLU A 15 -17.70 -4.06 -16.38
N ARG A 16 -16.84 -4.94 -16.88
CA ARG A 16 -16.89 -6.38 -16.54
C ARG A 16 -16.73 -6.63 -15.04
N LEU A 17 -15.78 -5.95 -14.39
CA LEU A 17 -15.58 -6.04 -12.93
C LEU A 17 -16.76 -5.47 -12.15
N LYS A 18 -17.39 -4.39 -12.62
CA LYS A 18 -18.62 -3.84 -11.99
C LYS A 18 -19.83 -4.75 -12.16
N ALA A 19 -19.94 -5.49 -13.26
CA ALA A 19 -21.07 -6.36 -13.54
C ALA A 19 -21.13 -7.58 -12.59
N ILE A 20 -20.02 -7.95 -11.95
CA ILE A 20 -19.99 -9.06 -10.98
C ILE A 20 -20.83 -8.71 -9.74
N ASP A 21 -21.67 -9.66 -9.35
CA ASP A 21 -22.41 -9.68 -8.09
C ASP A 21 -21.57 -10.36 -7.00
N TYR A 22 -20.66 -9.61 -6.39
CA TYR A 22 -19.72 -10.11 -5.38
C TYR A 22 -20.40 -10.70 -4.14
N ASN A 23 -21.64 -10.29 -3.84
CA ASN A 23 -22.38 -10.82 -2.69
C ASN A 23 -22.77 -12.29 -2.86
N LYS A 24 -22.89 -12.76 -4.12
CA LYS A 24 -23.18 -14.16 -4.47
C LYS A 24 -21.93 -15.02 -4.60
N LEU A 25 -20.74 -14.42 -4.59
CA LEU A 25 -19.50 -15.19 -4.67
C LEU A 25 -19.18 -15.84 -3.31
N PRO A 26 -18.59 -17.06 -3.30
CA PRO A 26 -18.11 -17.72 -2.10
C PRO A 26 -16.77 -17.11 -1.63
N ILE A 27 -16.77 -15.80 -1.38
CA ILE A 27 -15.65 -15.07 -0.78
C ILE A 27 -16.04 -14.56 0.61
N SER A 28 -15.05 -14.20 1.42
CA SER A 28 -15.27 -13.73 2.79
C SER A 28 -16.16 -12.47 2.85
N ASP A 29 -16.88 -12.29 3.96
CA ASP A 29 -17.69 -11.08 4.17
C ASP A 29 -16.82 -9.81 4.26
N TYR A 30 -15.57 -9.96 4.72
CA TYR A 30 -14.58 -8.90 4.67
C TYR A 30 -14.33 -8.45 3.23
N ASN A 31 -14.02 -9.36 2.30
CA ASN A 31 -13.74 -9.02 0.91
C ASN A 31 -15.00 -8.52 0.18
N LYS A 32 -16.20 -9.04 0.49
CA LYS A 32 -17.47 -8.48 -0.02
C LYS A 32 -17.62 -7.02 0.37
N ARG A 33 -17.39 -6.68 1.64
CA ARG A 33 -17.47 -5.31 2.14
C ARG A 33 -16.40 -4.41 1.51
N TYR A 34 -15.15 -4.89 1.45
CA TYR A 34 -14.04 -4.16 0.85
C TYR A 34 -14.32 -3.84 -0.63
N ILE A 35 -14.69 -4.84 -1.42
CA ILE A 35 -15.06 -4.65 -2.83
C ILE A 35 -16.31 -3.77 -2.95
N GLY A 36 -17.30 -3.95 -2.09
CA GLY A 36 -18.51 -3.12 -2.04
C GLY A 36 -18.22 -1.64 -1.84
N ASN A 37 -17.24 -1.31 -0.99
CA ASN A 37 -16.77 0.06 -0.77
C ASN A 37 -15.96 0.60 -1.96
N LEU A 38 -15.20 -0.25 -2.65
CA LEU A 38 -14.38 0.11 -3.79
C LEU A 38 -15.21 0.30 -5.07
N LYS A 39 -16.25 -0.53 -5.28
CA LYS A 39 -17.07 -0.61 -6.49
C LYS A 39 -17.65 0.74 -6.97
N PRO A 40 -18.18 1.63 -6.10
CA PRO A 40 -18.67 2.96 -6.51
C PRO A 40 -17.60 3.85 -7.16
N ALA A 41 -16.33 3.65 -6.80
CA ALA A 41 -15.19 4.40 -7.32
C ALA A 41 -14.25 3.53 -8.17
N LEU A 42 -14.68 2.34 -8.62
CA LEU A 42 -13.81 1.39 -9.31
C LEU A 42 -13.12 1.99 -10.54
N SER A 43 -13.85 2.79 -11.34
CA SER A 43 -13.26 3.48 -12.50
C SER A 43 -12.05 4.33 -12.10
N TYR A 44 -12.12 5.04 -10.98
CA TYR A 44 -11.02 5.86 -10.48
C TYR A 44 -9.83 5.03 -10.02
N PHE A 45 -10.04 3.95 -9.28
CA PHE A 45 -8.96 3.04 -8.89
C PHE A 45 -8.29 2.39 -10.11
N MET A 46 -9.08 1.98 -11.10
CA MET A 46 -8.56 1.45 -12.36
C MET A 46 -7.70 2.48 -13.11
N HIS A 47 -8.01 3.78 -13.01
CA HIS A 47 -7.16 4.84 -13.55
C HIS A 47 -5.86 5.01 -12.77
N ILE A 48 -5.89 4.89 -11.43
CA ILE A 48 -4.67 4.88 -10.60
C ILE A 48 -3.79 3.69 -11.01
N TYR A 49 -4.35 2.50 -11.12
CA TYR A 49 -3.62 1.30 -11.54
C TYR A 49 -3.00 1.46 -12.94
N ALA A 50 -3.75 2.01 -13.90
CA ALA A 50 -3.25 2.28 -15.24
C ALA A 50 -2.10 3.32 -15.23
N ASP A 51 -2.21 4.38 -14.42
CA ASP A 51 -1.15 5.39 -14.25
C ASP A 51 0.12 4.77 -13.63
N CYS A 52 -0.03 3.94 -12.60
CA CYS A 52 1.07 3.20 -11.98
C CYS A 52 1.78 2.27 -12.99
N LEU A 53 1.00 1.48 -13.73
CA LEU A 53 1.53 0.60 -14.77
C LEU A 53 2.26 1.41 -15.86
N GLN A 54 1.68 2.52 -16.31
CA GLN A 54 2.31 3.37 -17.31
C GLN A 54 3.66 3.90 -16.83
N ARG A 55 3.73 4.42 -15.60
CA ARG A 55 4.96 4.96 -15.00
C ARG A 55 6.03 3.89 -14.83
N GLY A 56 5.66 2.75 -14.25
CA GLY A 56 6.56 1.62 -14.03
C GLY A 56 7.14 1.09 -15.34
N LEU A 57 6.29 0.88 -16.36
CA LEU A 57 6.72 0.42 -17.67
C LEU A 57 7.65 1.41 -18.40
N GLN A 58 7.37 2.72 -18.27
CA GLN A 58 8.25 3.76 -18.82
C GLN A 58 9.63 3.77 -18.16
N ALA A 59 9.70 3.46 -16.86
CA ALA A 59 10.95 3.45 -16.12
C ALA A 59 11.84 2.24 -16.43
N ILE A 60 11.27 1.05 -16.66
CA ILE A 60 12.04 -0.18 -16.84
C ILE A 60 12.52 -0.41 -18.29
N GLN A 61 11.90 0.22 -19.30
CA GLN A 61 12.23 0.07 -20.73
C GLN A 61 12.29 -1.39 -21.25
N THR A 62 11.76 -2.34 -20.49
CA THR A 62 11.58 -3.74 -20.90
C THR A 62 10.31 -3.83 -21.76
N PRO A 63 10.33 -4.60 -22.89
CA PRO A 63 9.11 -4.87 -23.64
C PRO A 63 8.03 -5.45 -22.73
N ILE A 64 6.80 -4.96 -22.84
CA ILE A 64 5.71 -5.32 -21.89
C ILE A 64 5.49 -6.84 -21.77
N SER A 65 5.66 -7.59 -22.86
CA SER A 65 5.55 -9.05 -22.91
C SER A 65 6.63 -9.78 -22.12
N ASP A 66 7.72 -9.11 -21.80
CA ASP A 66 8.89 -9.68 -21.13
C ASP A 66 8.98 -9.18 -19.67
N VAL A 67 8.07 -8.29 -19.26
CA VAL A 67 8.00 -7.77 -17.90
C VAL A 67 7.43 -8.83 -16.98
N THR A 68 8.15 -9.07 -15.89
CA THR A 68 7.62 -9.71 -14.68
C THR A 68 7.28 -8.62 -13.67
N LEU A 69 5.97 -8.46 -13.41
CA LEU A 69 5.40 -7.52 -12.45
C LEU A 69 5.05 -8.24 -11.14
N ILE A 70 5.31 -7.57 -10.03
CA ILE A 70 4.78 -7.92 -8.71
C ILE A 70 3.66 -6.96 -8.36
N ASP A 71 2.47 -7.50 -8.07
CA ASP A 71 1.34 -6.82 -7.43
C ASP A 71 1.40 -7.16 -5.94
N TYR A 72 2.00 -6.27 -5.16
CA TYR A 72 2.32 -6.51 -3.74
C TYR A 72 1.25 -5.92 -2.82
N GLY A 73 0.67 -6.75 -1.95
CA GLY A 73 -0.57 -6.43 -1.24
C GLY A 73 -1.71 -6.19 -2.21
N GLY A 74 -1.85 -7.10 -3.18
CA GLY A 74 -2.73 -6.86 -4.32
C GLY A 74 -4.21 -6.79 -3.98
N GLY A 75 -4.61 -7.11 -2.74
CA GLY A 75 -5.98 -6.98 -2.25
C GLY A 75 -6.95 -7.77 -3.11
N THR A 76 -7.82 -7.07 -3.84
CA THR A 76 -8.78 -7.69 -4.76
C THR A 76 -8.14 -8.29 -6.01
N GLY A 77 -6.87 -7.95 -6.29
CA GLY A 77 -6.10 -8.33 -7.47
C GLY A 77 -6.57 -7.68 -8.77
N PHE A 78 -7.33 -6.57 -8.68
CA PHE A 78 -7.76 -5.82 -9.87
C PHE A 78 -6.58 -5.24 -10.65
N LEU A 79 -5.51 -4.82 -9.96
CA LEU A 79 -4.26 -4.41 -10.60
C LEU A 79 -3.64 -5.58 -11.38
N SER A 80 -3.51 -6.76 -10.77
CA SER A 80 -3.04 -7.97 -11.46
C SER A 80 -3.86 -8.33 -12.71
N ILE A 81 -5.19 -8.27 -12.62
CA ILE A 81 -6.09 -8.55 -13.74
C ILE A 81 -5.89 -7.52 -14.86
N LEU A 82 -5.78 -6.23 -14.51
CA LEU A 82 -5.50 -5.17 -15.48
C LEU A 82 -4.13 -5.36 -16.14
N ALA A 83 -3.09 -5.61 -15.36
CA ALA A 83 -1.73 -5.84 -15.81
C ALA A 83 -1.67 -6.95 -16.87
N LYS A 84 -2.27 -8.12 -16.59
CA LYS A 84 -2.34 -9.22 -17.55
C LYS A 84 -3.18 -8.89 -18.77
N SER A 85 -4.30 -8.19 -18.61
CA SER A 85 -5.12 -7.73 -19.73
C SER A 85 -4.36 -6.77 -20.66
N MET A 86 -3.41 -6.01 -20.12
CA MET A 86 -2.56 -5.08 -20.90
C MET A 86 -1.40 -5.77 -21.62
N GLY A 87 -1.20 -7.08 -21.41
CA GLY A 87 -0.16 -7.87 -22.07
C GLY A 87 1.16 -7.96 -21.32
N ILE A 88 1.16 -7.74 -19.99
CA ILE A 88 2.33 -8.02 -19.15
C ILE A 88 2.66 -9.51 -19.21
N GLY A 89 3.94 -9.82 -19.43
CA GLY A 89 4.47 -11.17 -19.56
C GLY A 89 4.09 -12.08 -18.41
N GLN A 90 4.58 -11.75 -17.21
CA GLN A 90 4.28 -12.46 -15.98
C GLN A 90 3.80 -11.50 -14.88
N VAL A 91 2.77 -11.89 -14.15
CA VAL A 91 2.27 -11.16 -12.97
C VAL A 91 2.28 -12.10 -11.76
N ILE A 92 2.99 -11.68 -10.73
CA ILE A 92 3.05 -12.31 -9.41
C ILE A 92 2.19 -11.47 -8.48
N TYR A 93 1.11 -12.06 -7.97
CA TYR A 93 0.31 -11.48 -6.91
C TYR A 93 0.82 -12.01 -5.57
N ILE A 94 0.92 -11.13 -4.57
CA ILE A 94 1.13 -11.53 -3.17
C ILE A 94 0.28 -10.68 -2.24
N ASP A 95 -0.29 -11.31 -1.22
CA ASP A 95 -1.02 -10.63 -0.16
C ASP A 95 -0.85 -11.39 1.17
N LEU A 96 -0.94 -10.66 2.29
CA LEU A 96 -0.86 -11.23 3.63
C LEU A 96 -2.21 -11.79 4.09
N ASN A 97 -3.32 -11.28 3.55
CA ASN A 97 -4.66 -11.72 3.91
C ASN A 97 -5.06 -12.96 3.09
N PRO A 98 -5.25 -14.13 3.71
CA PRO A 98 -5.65 -15.35 2.99
C PRO A 98 -6.99 -15.20 2.26
N SER A 99 -7.92 -14.40 2.80
CA SER A 99 -9.21 -14.15 2.14
C SER A 99 -9.07 -13.35 0.85
N SER A 100 -8.07 -12.46 0.77
CA SER A 100 -7.74 -11.73 -0.47
C SER A 100 -7.14 -12.69 -1.51
N VAL A 101 -6.26 -13.59 -1.08
CA VAL A 101 -5.66 -14.65 -1.92
C VAL A 101 -6.74 -15.55 -2.53
N GLU A 102 -7.68 -16.04 -1.72
CA GLU A 102 -8.82 -16.85 -2.20
C GLU A 102 -9.71 -16.06 -3.17
N THR A 103 -9.94 -14.77 -2.88
CA THR A 103 -10.74 -13.89 -3.72
C THR A 103 -10.14 -13.73 -5.12
N ILE A 104 -8.83 -13.43 -5.23
CA ILE A 104 -8.20 -13.26 -6.54
C ILE A 104 -8.11 -14.59 -7.31
N GLN A 105 -7.95 -15.73 -6.63
CA GLN A 105 -8.01 -17.04 -7.28
C GLN A 105 -9.36 -17.27 -7.96
N LEU A 106 -10.46 -16.96 -7.26
CA LEU A 106 -11.81 -17.06 -7.83
C LEU A 106 -12.04 -16.04 -8.95
N LEU A 107 -11.64 -14.78 -8.76
CA LEU A 107 -11.85 -13.74 -9.75
C LEU A 107 -11.06 -14.02 -11.05
N LYS A 108 -9.84 -14.56 -10.95
CA LYS A 108 -9.07 -15.03 -12.11
C LYS A 108 -9.87 -16.04 -12.93
N GLN A 109 -10.55 -17.00 -12.28
CA GLN A 109 -11.39 -17.99 -12.96
C GLN A 109 -12.60 -17.37 -13.63
N ILE A 110 -13.31 -16.45 -12.94
CA ILE A 110 -14.51 -15.78 -13.46
C ILE A 110 -14.18 -14.88 -14.65
N ILE A 111 -13.11 -14.11 -14.57
CA ILE A 111 -12.72 -13.16 -15.61
C ILE A 111 -12.00 -13.86 -16.78
N GLY A 112 -11.36 -15.00 -16.52
CA GLY A 112 -10.55 -15.74 -17.48
C GLY A 112 -9.15 -15.14 -17.71
N THR A 113 -8.77 -14.15 -16.90
CA THR A 113 -7.44 -13.55 -16.87
C THR A 113 -7.12 -13.05 -15.46
N GLY A 114 -5.85 -12.95 -15.11
CA GLY A 114 -5.40 -12.63 -13.75
C GLY A 114 -3.97 -13.12 -13.52
N PRO A 115 -3.43 -12.91 -12.31
CA PRO A 115 -2.01 -13.16 -12.01
C PRO A 115 -1.61 -14.60 -12.35
N ASP A 116 -0.40 -14.79 -12.87
CA ASP A 116 0.13 -16.11 -13.20
C ASP A 116 0.47 -16.90 -11.94
N ILE A 117 1.07 -16.20 -10.97
CA ILE A 117 1.50 -16.73 -9.68
C ILE A 117 0.75 -15.99 -8.58
N ILE A 118 0.25 -16.74 -7.60
CA ILE A 118 -0.48 -16.21 -6.45
C ILE A 118 0.21 -16.74 -5.19
N LEU A 119 0.76 -15.84 -4.40
CA LEU A 119 1.44 -16.14 -3.14
C LEU A 119 0.63 -15.61 -1.97
N HIS A 120 0.73 -16.29 -0.83
CA HIS A 120 0.21 -15.85 0.46
C HIS A 120 1.41 -15.64 1.39
N GLY A 121 1.61 -14.42 1.87
CA GLY A 121 2.71 -14.11 2.78
C GLY A 121 3.25 -12.70 2.62
N ASN A 122 4.48 -12.50 3.10
CA ASN A 122 5.17 -11.21 3.12
C ASN A 122 6.42 -11.24 2.21
N SER A 123 7.33 -10.27 2.40
CA SER A 123 8.47 -10.04 1.52
C SER A 123 9.45 -11.20 1.51
N ASP A 124 9.57 -11.92 2.62
CA ASP A 124 10.37 -13.13 2.78
C ASP A 124 9.84 -14.28 1.91
N VAL A 125 8.53 -14.52 1.89
CA VAL A 125 7.88 -15.56 1.07
C VAL A 125 8.10 -15.28 -0.41
N LEU A 126 7.91 -14.02 -0.81
CA LEU A 126 8.19 -13.58 -2.18
C LEU A 126 9.66 -13.78 -2.54
N ALA A 127 10.59 -13.36 -1.66
CA ALA A 127 12.01 -13.49 -1.91
C ALA A 127 12.45 -14.95 -2.05
N ASN A 128 11.99 -15.82 -1.16
CA ASN A 128 12.25 -17.25 -1.21
C ASN A 128 11.68 -17.89 -2.47
N TRP A 129 10.47 -17.53 -2.88
CA TRP A 129 9.86 -18.04 -4.10
C TRP A 129 10.63 -17.60 -5.35
N CYS A 130 10.98 -16.32 -5.45
CA CYS A 130 11.77 -15.79 -6.57
C CYS A 130 13.13 -16.48 -6.67
N ALA A 131 13.84 -16.65 -5.54
CA ALA A 131 15.13 -17.34 -5.50
C ALA A 131 15.00 -18.82 -5.93
N GLY A 132 14.01 -19.54 -5.40
CA GLY A 132 13.78 -20.95 -5.74
C GLY A 132 13.39 -21.19 -7.19
N ASN A 133 12.69 -20.23 -7.81
CA ASN A 133 12.22 -20.32 -9.20
C ASN A 133 13.12 -19.58 -10.21
N LYS A 134 14.21 -18.95 -9.74
CA LYS A 134 15.12 -18.12 -10.55
C LYS A 134 14.39 -17.02 -11.32
N VAL A 135 13.40 -16.40 -10.67
CA VAL A 135 12.62 -15.30 -11.24
C VAL A 135 13.19 -13.97 -10.73
N CYS A 136 13.48 -13.05 -11.65
CA CYS A 136 13.97 -11.71 -11.34
C CYS A 136 12.97 -10.67 -11.84
N PRO A 137 11.99 -10.24 -11.03
CA PRO A 137 10.99 -9.27 -11.45
C PRO A 137 11.58 -7.90 -11.78
N GLN A 138 11.04 -7.21 -12.79
CA GLN A 138 11.51 -5.89 -13.21
C GLN A 138 10.76 -4.76 -12.50
N LEU A 139 9.51 -4.99 -12.12
CA LEU A 139 8.61 -3.99 -11.59
C LEU A 139 7.84 -4.53 -10.39
N LEU A 140 7.77 -3.75 -9.32
CA LEU A 140 6.84 -3.96 -8.23
C LEU A 140 5.92 -2.75 -8.15
N ILE A 141 4.61 -3.00 -8.06
CA ILE A 141 3.61 -1.99 -7.74
C ILE A 141 2.90 -2.44 -6.46
N ALA A 142 2.77 -1.52 -5.52
CA ALA A 142 1.96 -1.70 -4.33
C ALA A 142 1.11 -0.45 -4.11
N THR A 143 -0.19 -0.61 -3.95
CA THR A 143 -1.10 0.52 -3.75
C THR A 143 -1.76 0.42 -2.39
N ASP A 144 -1.69 1.47 -1.57
CA ASP A 144 -2.36 1.53 -0.26
C ASP A 144 -1.79 0.45 0.70
N LEU A 145 -0.46 0.44 0.85
CA LEU A 145 0.26 -0.63 1.57
C LEU A 145 1.44 -0.11 2.40
N ILE A 146 2.27 0.77 1.84
CA ILE A 146 3.55 1.14 2.47
C ILE A 146 3.36 1.80 3.84
N GLU A 147 2.22 2.48 4.04
CA GLU A 147 1.78 3.08 5.30
C GLU A 147 1.39 2.07 6.38
N HIS A 148 1.19 0.80 6.01
CA HIS A 148 0.75 -0.30 6.88
C HIS A 148 1.90 -1.22 7.28
N VAL A 149 2.99 -1.23 6.51
CA VAL A 149 4.14 -2.12 6.73
C VAL A 149 4.85 -1.76 8.05
N TYR A 150 4.94 -2.75 8.93
CA TYR A 150 5.57 -2.59 10.25
C TYR A 150 7.02 -2.11 10.16
N ASP A 151 7.88 -2.98 9.61
CA ASP A 151 9.32 -2.74 9.42
C ASP A 151 9.64 -2.49 7.94
N LEU A 152 9.71 -1.21 7.58
CA LEU A 152 10.09 -0.82 6.22
C LEU A 152 11.55 -1.13 5.89
N SER A 153 12.44 -1.21 6.88
CA SER A 153 13.86 -1.51 6.66
C SER A 153 14.01 -2.94 6.17
N LEU A 154 13.37 -3.89 6.86
CA LEU A 154 13.31 -5.29 6.45
C LEU A 154 12.59 -5.44 5.10
N PHE A 155 11.45 -4.77 4.93
CA PHE A 155 10.68 -4.81 3.70
C PHE A 155 11.50 -4.39 2.47
N PHE A 156 12.17 -3.22 2.51
CA PHE A 156 13.01 -2.78 1.39
C PHE A 156 14.22 -3.69 1.20
N LYS A 157 14.84 -4.17 2.28
CA LYS A 157 15.96 -5.11 2.20
C LYS A 157 15.58 -6.36 1.42
N ASP A 158 14.47 -6.99 1.76
CA ASP A 158 13.99 -8.21 1.10
C ASP A 158 13.66 -7.96 -0.36
N LEU A 159 12.90 -6.89 -0.66
CA LEU A 159 12.51 -6.57 -2.04
C LEU A 159 13.72 -6.27 -2.94
N ILE A 160 14.69 -5.51 -2.45
CA ILE A 160 15.89 -5.14 -3.23
C ILE A 160 16.83 -6.34 -3.37
N HIS A 161 16.82 -7.28 -2.42
CA HIS A 161 17.60 -8.51 -2.53
C HIS A 161 17.10 -9.42 -3.67
N ILE A 162 15.80 -9.41 -3.97
CA ILE A 162 15.22 -10.16 -5.10
C ILE A 162 15.86 -9.72 -6.42
N ASN A 163 15.92 -8.40 -6.64
CA ASN A 163 16.57 -7.81 -7.80
C ASN A 163 16.96 -6.36 -7.48
N ASN A 164 18.27 -6.08 -7.37
CA ASN A 164 18.74 -4.74 -7.00
C ASN A 164 18.49 -3.66 -8.07
N SER A 165 18.02 -4.06 -9.26
CA SER A 165 17.63 -3.16 -10.35
C SER A 165 16.12 -3.08 -10.55
N MET A 166 15.32 -3.72 -9.67
CA MET A 166 13.86 -3.67 -9.73
C MET A 166 13.37 -2.25 -9.52
N TYR A 167 12.40 -1.82 -10.31
CA TYR A 167 11.71 -0.55 -10.08
C TYR A 167 10.55 -0.77 -9.12
N LEU A 168 10.49 0.02 -8.06
CA LEU A 168 9.44 -0.08 -7.04
C LEU A 168 8.53 1.14 -7.16
N LEU A 169 7.23 0.93 -7.18
CA LEU A 169 6.24 2.01 -7.24
C LEU A 169 5.19 1.79 -6.16
N PHE A 170 5.04 2.77 -5.28
CA PHE A 170 4.05 2.77 -4.22
C PHE A 170 3.07 3.92 -4.41
N THR A 171 1.80 3.71 -4.11
CA THR A 171 0.86 4.82 -3.86
C THR A 171 0.42 4.80 -2.42
N THR A 172 0.38 5.96 -1.77
CA THR A 172 -0.08 6.07 -0.38
C THR A 172 -0.95 7.29 -0.19
N ALA A 173 -2.09 7.10 0.46
CA ALA A 173 -2.95 8.19 0.91
C ALA A 173 -2.40 8.87 2.17
N SER A 174 -1.46 8.24 2.87
CA SER A 174 -0.78 8.76 4.07
C SER A 174 0.30 9.82 3.75
N THR A 175 -0.10 10.84 2.98
CA THR A 175 0.78 11.92 2.55
C THR A 175 1.15 12.86 3.70
N PRO A 176 2.44 13.22 3.88
CA PRO A 176 2.87 14.20 4.89
C PRO A 176 2.62 15.66 4.45
N PHE A 177 2.04 15.88 3.26
CA PHE A 177 1.93 17.22 2.69
C PHE A 177 0.56 17.86 2.84
N ASN A 178 -0.52 17.08 2.76
CA ASN A 178 -1.87 17.62 2.69
C ASN A 178 -2.49 17.71 4.10
N PRO A 179 -2.67 18.93 4.67
CA PRO A 179 -3.11 19.07 6.06
C PRO A 179 -4.50 18.51 6.33
N TYR A 180 -5.38 18.53 5.32
CA TYR A 180 -6.72 17.94 5.43
C TYR A 180 -6.64 16.42 5.59
N VAL A 181 -5.77 15.78 4.80
CA VAL A 181 -5.56 14.34 4.88
C VAL A 181 -4.90 13.97 6.21
N GLN A 182 -3.86 14.68 6.62
CA GLN A 182 -3.19 14.47 7.90
C GLN A 182 -4.16 14.57 9.08
N GLN A 183 -5.00 15.61 9.13
CA GLN A 183 -5.98 15.78 10.19
C GLN A 183 -6.99 14.62 10.25
N ARG A 184 -7.43 14.11 9.10
CA ARG A 184 -8.32 12.95 9.04
C ARG A 184 -7.63 11.69 9.57
N LEU A 185 -6.38 11.44 9.19
CA LEU A 185 -5.61 10.28 9.64
C LEU A 185 -5.27 10.35 11.13
N HIS A 186 -4.87 11.51 11.65
CA HIS A 186 -4.65 11.69 13.08
C HIS A 186 -5.91 11.39 13.90
N LYS A 187 -7.10 11.81 13.44
CA LYS A 187 -8.38 11.46 14.09
C LYS A 187 -8.60 9.95 14.11
N MET A 188 -8.22 9.26 13.05
CA MET A 188 -8.33 7.81 12.97
C MET A 188 -7.37 7.12 13.94
N MET A 189 -6.10 7.52 13.96
CA MET A 189 -5.09 7.00 14.89
C MET A 189 -5.51 7.21 16.36
N ILE A 190 -5.99 8.41 16.70
CA ILE A 190 -6.56 8.71 18.03
C ILE A 190 -7.76 7.80 18.31
N GLY A 191 -8.59 7.52 17.31
CA GLY A 191 -9.73 6.65 17.45
C GLY A 191 -9.39 5.19 17.75
N CYS A 192 -8.32 4.67 17.14
CA CYS A 192 -7.78 3.34 17.41
C CYS A 192 -7.11 3.26 18.81
N GLU A 193 -6.53 4.37 19.29
CA GLU A 193 -5.92 4.46 20.62
C GLU A 193 -6.95 4.63 21.75
N ASN A 194 -8.03 5.38 21.53
CA ASN A 194 -9.01 5.70 22.58
C ASN A 194 -10.25 4.79 22.59
N GLY A 195 -10.43 3.98 21.54
CA GLY A 195 -11.51 3.00 21.43
C GLY A 195 -12.78 3.47 20.74
N SER A 196 -12.75 4.61 20.05
CA SER A 196 -13.86 5.03 19.20
C SER A 196 -13.91 4.32 17.84
N LEU A 197 -12.81 3.70 17.42
CA LEU A 197 -12.73 2.92 16.18
C LEU A 197 -12.37 1.45 16.37
N GLU A 198 -11.67 1.10 17.45
CA GLU A 198 -11.23 -0.26 17.75
C GLU A 198 -11.67 -0.68 19.15
N SER A 199 -12.09 -1.93 19.32
CA SER A 199 -12.48 -2.46 20.63
C SER A 199 -12.08 -3.93 20.76
N PRO A 200 -11.13 -4.28 21.65
CA PRO A 200 -10.35 -3.39 22.52
C PRO A 200 -9.45 -2.43 21.71
N ASN A 201 -9.21 -1.25 22.27
CA ASN A 201 -8.35 -0.24 21.64
C ASN A 201 -6.85 -0.60 21.82
N TYR A 202 -5.98 0.00 21.02
CA TYR A 202 -4.56 -0.39 20.99
C TYR A 202 -3.82 -0.07 22.30
N TYR A 203 -4.20 1.00 22.98
CA TYR A 203 -3.65 1.33 24.29
C TYR A 203 -3.98 0.24 25.32
N THR A 204 -5.25 -0.16 25.41
CA THR A 204 -5.74 -1.21 26.31
C THR A 204 -5.09 -2.56 25.99
N LEU A 205 -4.90 -2.88 24.70
CA LEU A 205 -4.17 -4.08 24.29
C LEU A 205 -2.74 -4.11 24.85
N ARG A 206 -2.01 -2.98 24.75
CA ARG A 206 -0.65 -2.87 25.31
C ARG A 206 -0.67 -2.92 26.84
N GLU A 207 -1.60 -2.21 27.49
CA GLU A 207 -1.77 -2.20 28.95
C GLU A 207 -1.99 -3.62 29.52
N GLN A 208 -2.89 -4.38 28.88
CA GLN A 208 -3.17 -5.77 29.26
C GLN A 208 -1.97 -6.69 29.05
N PHE A 209 -1.26 -6.52 27.93
CA PHE A 209 -0.05 -7.29 27.64
C PHE A 209 1.06 -7.01 28.67
N ILE A 210 1.32 -5.74 28.97
CA ILE A 210 2.36 -5.32 29.91
C ILE A 210 2.05 -5.77 31.33
N THR A 211 0.80 -5.63 31.78
CA THR A 211 0.35 -6.12 33.11
C THR A 211 0.61 -7.62 33.27
N LYS A 212 0.38 -8.39 32.19
CA LYS A 212 0.65 -9.83 32.19
C LYS A 212 2.14 -10.15 32.15
N LEU A 213 2.92 -9.38 31.39
CA LEU A 213 4.35 -9.57 31.23
C LEU A 213 5.13 -9.20 32.50
N CYS A 214 4.72 -8.13 33.18
CA CYS A 214 5.36 -7.58 34.37
C CYS A 214 4.35 -7.39 35.51
N PRO A 215 3.98 -8.48 36.23
CA PRO A 215 2.97 -8.41 37.30
C PRO A 215 3.35 -7.51 38.49
N ASP A 216 4.65 -7.26 38.67
CA ASP A 216 5.19 -6.44 39.76
C ASP A 216 5.19 -4.93 39.44
N PHE A 217 4.87 -4.53 38.20
CA PHE A 217 4.76 -3.12 37.85
C PHE A 217 3.58 -2.47 38.57
N SER A 218 3.81 -1.27 39.10
CA SER A 218 2.74 -0.39 39.53
C SER A 218 1.87 0.02 38.34
N GLN A 219 0.64 0.46 38.62
CA GLN A 219 -0.26 0.97 37.58
C GLN A 219 0.37 2.11 36.77
N GLU A 220 1.09 3.04 37.42
CA GLU A 220 1.76 4.15 36.75
C GLU A 220 2.87 3.68 35.79
N GLU A 221 3.60 2.63 36.15
CA GLU A 221 4.58 2.02 35.26
C GLU A 221 3.90 1.38 34.04
N VAL A 222 2.84 0.61 34.25
CA VAL A 222 2.08 0.00 33.14
C VAL A 222 1.54 1.07 32.18
N GLU A 223 0.92 2.13 32.70
CA GLU A 223 0.41 3.24 31.89
C GLU A 223 1.53 3.94 31.11
N THR A 224 2.67 4.16 31.76
CA THR A 224 3.85 4.79 31.13
C THR A 224 4.35 3.93 29.98
N TRP A 225 4.60 2.63 30.20
CA TRP A 225 5.05 1.72 29.16
C TRP A 225 4.02 1.59 28.03
N ALA A 226 2.72 1.48 28.34
CA ALA A 226 1.68 1.36 27.32
C ALA A 226 1.58 2.58 26.40
N ARG A 227 1.88 3.79 26.92
CA ARG A 227 1.96 5.03 26.12
C ARG A 227 3.25 5.11 25.31
N GLN A 228 4.38 4.81 25.93
CA GLN A 228 5.70 4.98 25.30
C GLN A 228 5.97 3.92 24.24
N THR A 229 5.36 2.74 24.36
CA THR A 229 5.47 1.65 23.37
C THR A 229 4.43 1.73 22.24
N ARG A 230 3.76 2.89 22.08
CA ARG A 230 2.89 3.12 20.93
C ARG A 230 3.67 2.93 19.62
N GLY A 231 3.10 2.14 18.70
CA GLY A 231 3.75 1.81 17.44
C GLY A 231 4.69 0.60 17.50
N LEU A 232 4.71 -0.15 18.61
CA LEU A 232 5.45 -1.41 18.73
C LEU A 232 4.51 -2.61 18.77
N THR A 233 4.99 -3.73 18.22
CA THR A 233 4.34 -5.05 18.38
C THR A 233 4.61 -5.65 19.76
N TYR A 234 3.83 -6.64 20.18
CA TYR A 234 4.06 -7.34 21.47
C TYR A 234 5.49 -7.89 21.63
N PRO A 235 6.10 -8.56 20.63
CA PRO A 235 7.50 -8.98 20.74
C PRO A 235 8.46 -7.81 20.98
N ASP A 236 8.26 -6.69 20.31
CA ASP A 236 9.13 -5.52 20.49
C ASP A 236 8.88 -4.79 21.81
N ILE A 237 7.63 -4.75 22.28
CA ILE A 237 7.28 -4.28 23.64
C ILE A 237 8.03 -5.10 24.68
N GLN A 238 7.98 -6.43 24.56
CA GLN A 238 8.69 -7.32 25.47
C GLN A 238 10.19 -7.06 25.44
N LYS A 239 10.77 -6.95 24.24
CA LYS A 239 12.21 -6.68 24.06
C LYS A 239 12.64 -5.38 24.76
N VAL A 240 11.94 -4.27 24.54
CA VAL A 240 12.35 -2.98 25.13
C VAL A 240 12.19 -2.96 26.66
N ILE A 241 11.21 -3.70 27.19
CA ILE A 241 11.03 -3.89 28.64
C ILE A 241 12.18 -4.72 29.23
N GLU A 242 12.56 -5.82 28.58
CA GLU A 242 13.69 -6.66 28.99
C GLU A 242 15.02 -5.90 28.96
N GLU A 243 15.21 -5.05 27.94
CA GLU A 243 16.36 -4.15 27.81
C GLU A 243 16.31 -2.96 28.78
N LYS A 244 15.19 -2.77 29.49
CA LYS A 244 14.91 -1.62 30.38
C LYS A 244 15.11 -0.28 29.68
N SER A 245 14.80 -0.23 28.39
CA SER A 245 14.95 0.95 27.55
C SER A 245 13.57 1.48 27.20
N LEU A 246 13.12 2.52 27.89
CA LEU A 246 11.81 3.12 27.62
C LEU A 246 11.88 3.88 26.28
N PRO A 247 11.16 3.43 25.23
CA PRO A 247 11.20 4.10 23.95
C PRO A 247 10.51 5.48 24.03
N ILE A 248 10.81 6.34 23.06
CA ILE A 248 10.10 7.60 22.86
C ILE A 248 9.41 7.51 21.49
N PRO A 249 8.07 7.59 21.41
CA PRO A 249 7.38 7.61 20.13
C PRO A 249 7.89 8.75 19.25
N GLU A 250 8.31 8.43 18.03
CA GLU A 250 8.86 9.40 17.08
C GLU A 250 7.83 10.46 16.65
N ASP A 251 6.55 10.08 16.62
CA ASP A 251 5.43 10.93 16.24
C ASP A 251 4.31 10.85 17.31
N PRO A 252 3.60 11.98 17.58
CA PRO A 252 2.53 12.04 18.57
C PRO A 252 1.26 11.24 18.26
N TYR A 253 1.03 10.81 17.02
CA TYR A 253 -0.21 10.19 16.56
C TYR A 253 -0.02 8.76 16.03
N ASN A 254 1.04 8.52 15.25
CA ASN A 254 1.29 7.24 14.60
C ASN A 254 1.18 6.08 15.60
N THR A 255 0.41 5.07 15.23
CA THR A 255 0.16 3.88 16.03
C THR A 255 -0.03 2.65 15.14
N CYS A 256 0.23 1.48 15.70
CA CYS A 256 -0.06 0.21 15.06
C CYS A 256 -0.83 -0.69 16.02
N ASP A 257 -1.54 -1.66 15.45
CA ASP A 257 -2.06 -2.78 16.23
C ASP A 257 -0.86 -3.59 16.79
N PRO A 258 -0.70 -3.68 18.13
CA PRO A 258 0.45 -4.37 18.71
C PRO A 258 0.44 -5.89 18.44
N ALA A 259 -0.70 -6.48 18.07
CA ALA A 259 -0.79 -7.90 17.75
C ALA A 259 -0.26 -8.22 16.35
N THR A 260 -0.49 -7.34 15.38
CA THR A 260 -0.21 -7.60 13.96
C THR A 260 0.93 -6.75 13.39
N GLY A 261 1.27 -5.64 14.05
CA GLY A 261 2.19 -4.63 13.52
C GLY A 261 1.61 -3.80 12.39
N ASN A 262 0.33 -3.97 12.05
CA ASN A 262 -0.31 -3.18 11.02
C ASN A 262 -0.45 -1.72 11.50
N TRP A 263 0.23 -0.81 10.83
CA TRP A 263 0.13 0.62 11.13
C TRP A 263 -1.21 1.19 10.68
N THR A 264 -1.76 2.08 11.50
CA THR A 264 -2.97 2.85 11.18
C THR A 264 -2.60 4.04 10.30
N GLU A 265 -2.38 3.80 9.01
CA GLU A 265 -2.11 4.84 8.01
C GLU A 265 -0.92 5.73 8.42
N ARG A 266 0.23 5.11 8.73
CA ARG A 266 1.38 5.83 9.27
C ARG A 266 1.82 6.93 8.33
N ILE A 267 1.85 8.16 8.83
CA ILE A 267 2.39 9.30 8.10
C ILE A 267 3.89 9.37 8.37
N LEU A 268 4.68 9.32 7.30
CA LEU A 268 6.14 9.44 7.38
C LEU A 268 6.65 10.65 6.59
N PRO A 269 7.69 11.34 7.09
CA PRO A 269 8.46 12.28 6.28
C PRO A 269 9.06 11.59 5.03
N ILE A 270 9.20 12.33 3.94
CA ILE A 270 9.85 11.80 2.72
C ILE A 270 11.30 11.37 2.98
N GLN A 271 12.00 12.12 3.84
CA GLN A 271 13.38 11.80 4.23
C GLN A 271 13.51 10.38 4.80
N THR A 272 12.52 9.89 5.56
CA THR A 272 12.53 8.53 6.10
C THR A 272 12.61 7.49 4.97
N TYR A 273 11.84 7.66 3.89
CA TYR A 273 11.92 6.76 2.74
C TYR A 273 13.25 6.88 2.00
N GLU A 274 13.81 8.10 1.89
CA GLU A 274 15.13 8.31 1.27
C GLU A 274 16.23 7.62 2.06
N ASP A 275 16.23 7.73 3.39
CA ASP A 275 17.21 7.13 4.29
C ASP A 275 17.15 5.60 4.25
N LEU A 276 15.94 5.02 4.17
CA LEU A 276 15.73 3.58 4.00
C LEU A 276 16.29 3.04 2.67
N LEU A 277 16.24 3.87 1.62
CA LEU A 277 16.67 3.49 0.26
C LEU A 277 18.16 3.80 0.00
N ALA A 278 18.75 4.74 0.73
CA ALA A 278 20.11 5.22 0.53
C ALA A 278 21.19 4.11 0.59
N PRO A 279 21.16 3.14 1.52
CA PRO A 279 22.12 2.03 1.55
C PRO A 279 22.15 1.20 0.27
N TYR A 280 21.06 1.20 -0.49
CA TYR A 280 20.91 0.42 -1.72
C TYR A 280 21.20 1.23 -2.99
N GLN A 281 21.55 2.51 -2.85
CA GLN A 281 21.74 3.46 -3.95
C GLN A 281 20.47 3.68 -4.81
N PHE A 282 19.29 3.47 -4.20
CA PHE A 282 18.02 3.79 -4.81
C PHE A 282 17.75 5.29 -4.64
N LYS A 283 17.21 5.92 -5.68
CA LYS A 283 16.67 7.27 -5.62
C LYS A 283 15.16 7.20 -5.47
N LEU A 284 14.63 8.13 -4.69
CA LEU A 284 13.20 8.32 -4.53
C LEU A 284 12.75 9.51 -5.38
N LYS A 285 11.69 9.30 -6.17
CA LYS A 285 10.94 10.37 -6.82
C LYS A 285 9.53 10.37 -6.25
N VAL A 286 9.10 11.52 -5.74
CA VAL A 286 7.75 11.72 -5.21
C VAL A 286 6.90 12.46 -6.23
N GLU A 287 5.73 11.92 -6.54
CA GLU A 287 4.79 12.52 -7.49
C GLU A 287 3.40 12.70 -6.88
N LYS A 288 2.63 13.60 -7.48
CA LYS A 288 1.31 14.00 -6.99
C LYS A 288 0.24 13.07 -7.53
N GLY A 289 -0.58 12.53 -6.63
CA GLY A 289 -1.85 11.89 -7.00
C GLY A 289 -2.88 12.90 -7.49
N PHE A 290 -4.06 12.40 -7.85
CA PHE A 290 -5.14 13.19 -8.44
C PHE A 290 -6.51 12.74 -7.91
N TYR A 291 -7.50 13.63 -7.93
CA TYR A 291 -8.87 13.29 -7.52
C TYR A 291 -9.66 12.62 -8.65
N ASN A 292 -10.66 11.82 -8.27
CA ASN A 292 -11.67 11.30 -9.21
C ASN A 292 -12.46 12.45 -9.83
N ALA A 293 -12.19 12.73 -11.11
CA ALA A 293 -12.88 13.73 -11.91
C ALA A 293 -14.16 13.19 -12.59
N ASP A 294 -14.32 11.87 -12.69
CA ASP A 294 -15.44 11.21 -13.36
C ASP A 294 -16.54 10.88 -12.34
N ARG A 295 -17.12 11.96 -11.81
CA ARG A 295 -18.22 11.90 -10.84
C ARG A 295 -19.56 12.03 -11.55
N ASN A 296 -20.57 11.30 -11.06
CA ASN A 296 -21.96 11.41 -11.53
C ASN A 296 -22.51 12.84 -11.38
N ASN A 297 -22.02 13.61 -10.40
CA ASN A 297 -22.39 15.00 -10.21
C ASN A 297 -21.48 15.91 -11.05
N PRO A 298 -22.03 16.68 -12.03
CA PRO A 298 -21.25 17.49 -12.95
C PRO A 298 -20.51 18.66 -12.27
N ILE A 299 -21.08 19.23 -11.21
CA ILE A 299 -20.45 20.31 -10.43
C ILE A 299 -19.22 19.75 -9.70
N LEU A 300 -19.38 18.60 -9.02
CA LEU A 300 -18.27 17.95 -8.34
C LEU A 300 -17.20 17.47 -9.32
N SER A 301 -17.59 17.02 -10.52
CA SER A 301 -16.66 16.70 -11.62
C SER A 301 -15.84 17.92 -12.02
N LEU A 302 -16.49 19.07 -12.25
CA LEU A 302 -15.81 20.32 -12.60
C LEU A 302 -14.84 20.77 -11.50
N ILE A 303 -15.26 20.72 -10.24
CA ILE A 303 -14.41 21.03 -9.08
C ILE A 303 -13.16 20.14 -9.07
N CYS A 304 -13.33 18.82 -9.22
CA CYS A 304 -12.22 17.88 -9.22
C CYS A 304 -11.27 18.13 -10.41
N LYS A 305 -11.80 18.46 -11.60
CA LYS A 305 -10.98 18.83 -12.77
C LYS A 305 -10.14 20.08 -12.50
N SER A 306 -10.75 21.11 -11.90
CA SER A 306 -10.05 22.34 -11.52
C SER A 306 -8.96 22.08 -10.47
N ILE A 307 -9.26 21.30 -9.43
CA ILE A 307 -8.27 20.92 -8.41
C ILE A 307 -7.13 20.12 -9.05
N ASN A 308 -7.43 19.15 -9.92
CA ASN A 308 -6.41 18.38 -10.62
C ASN A 308 -5.53 19.25 -11.53
N ALA A 309 -6.09 20.27 -12.18
CA ALA A 309 -5.31 21.24 -12.95
C ALA A 309 -4.37 22.05 -12.05
N LEU A 310 -4.83 22.48 -10.87
CA LEU A 310 -4.01 23.17 -9.87
C LEU A 310 -2.90 22.27 -9.36
N ILE A 311 -3.21 21.03 -8.95
CA ILE A 311 -2.24 20.03 -8.50
C ILE A 311 -1.13 19.88 -9.54
N ARG A 312 -1.48 19.72 -10.81
CA ARG A 312 -0.51 19.52 -11.90
C ARG A 312 0.39 20.75 -12.12
N ASN A 313 -0.20 21.94 -12.16
CA ASN A 313 0.48 23.14 -12.65
C ASN A 313 1.20 23.96 -11.56
N SER A 314 0.95 23.71 -10.27
CA SER A 314 1.46 24.54 -9.17
C SER A 314 2.80 24.10 -8.57
N GLY A 315 3.59 23.30 -9.28
CA GLY A 315 4.89 22.84 -8.78
C GLY A 315 4.76 22.06 -7.46
N SER A 316 5.54 22.46 -6.44
CA SER A 316 5.53 21.85 -5.10
C SER A 316 4.26 22.16 -4.30
N PHE A 317 3.61 23.30 -4.52
CA PHE A 317 2.36 23.65 -3.85
C PHE A 317 1.25 22.63 -4.14
N GLY A 318 1.30 21.97 -5.30
CA GLY A 318 0.36 20.93 -5.68
C GLY A 318 0.34 19.73 -4.72
N PHE A 319 1.41 19.49 -3.95
CA PHE A 319 1.43 18.43 -2.93
C PHE A 319 0.50 18.73 -1.75
N LEU A 320 0.28 19.99 -1.40
CA LEU A 320 -0.65 20.39 -0.34
C LEU A 320 -2.10 20.07 -0.71
N LEU A 321 -2.39 19.93 -2.00
CA LEU A 321 -3.72 19.63 -2.54
C LEU A 321 -3.86 18.17 -2.98
N ALA A 322 -2.76 17.45 -3.20
CA ALA A 322 -2.81 16.08 -3.71
C ALA A 322 -3.50 15.16 -2.68
N PRO A 323 -4.43 14.29 -3.11
CA PRO A 323 -5.12 13.37 -2.19
C PRO A 323 -4.27 12.19 -1.73
N PHE A 324 -3.24 11.87 -2.50
CA PHE A 324 -2.27 10.80 -2.26
C PHE A 324 -0.97 11.17 -2.97
N ILE A 325 0.10 10.45 -2.67
CA ILE A 325 1.38 10.57 -3.36
C ILE A 325 1.78 9.25 -3.99
N ILE A 326 2.65 9.35 -5.01
CA ILE A 326 3.26 8.20 -5.66
C ILE A 326 4.75 8.25 -5.32
N LEU A 327 5.27 7.18 -4.75
CA LEU A 327 6.68 6.99 -4.42
C LEU A 327 7.27 6.07 -5.47
N SER A 328 8.18 6.58 -6.28
CA SER A 328 8.86 5.82 -7.32
C SER A 328 10.33 5.65 -6.97
N CYS A 329 10.76 4.41 -6.78
CA CYS A 329 12.09 4.05 -6.30
C CYS A 329 12.83 3.24 -7.36
N GLY A 330 14.04 3.66 -7.68
CA GLY A 330 14.90 2.92 -8.60
C GLY A 330 16.32 3.46 -8.59
N LYS A 331 17.26 2.69 -9.14
CA LYS A 331 18.61 3.21 -9.37
C LYS A 331 18.57 4.25 -10.48
N GLU A 332 19.37 5.31 -10.33
CA GLU A 332 19.70 6.17 -11.46
C GLU A 332 20.32 5.28 -12.54
N ARG A 333 19.67 5.21 -13.70
CA ARG A 333 20.31 4.63 -14.87
C ARG A 333 21.46 5.55 -15.20
N ALA A 334 22.67 5.01 -15.31
CA ALA A 334 23.75 5.73 -15.96
C ALA A 334 23.21 6.20 -17.30
N ASN A 335 23.04 7.52 -17.46
CA ASN A 335 22.45 8.12 -18.65
C ASN A 335 23.15 7.49 -19.86
N ALA A 336 22.36 6.88 -20.74
CA ALA A 336 22.81 6.67 -22.11
C ALA A 336 23.09 8.06 -22.67
N VAL A 337 24.38 8.34 -22.89
CA VAL A 337 24.89 9.54 -23.56
C VAL A 337 24.35 9.58 -24.98
#